data_AF-A0A429DY48-F1
#
_entry.id   AF-A0A429DY48-F1
#
_cell.length_a   1.000
_cell.length_b   1.000
_cell.length_c   1.000
_cell.angle_alpha   90.00
_cell.angle_beta   90.00
_cell.angle_gamma   90.00
#
_symmetry.space_group_name_H-M   'P 1'
#
loop_
_entity.id
_entity.type
_entity.pdbx_description
1 polymer ?
#
loop_
_entity_poly.entity_id
_entity_poly.type
_entity_poly.pdbx_seq_one_letter_code
_entity_poly.pdbx_strand_id
1 'polypeptide(L)'
;MEQQDGAETPGVRMPRPVDRLARFPGPVAIVHGEGLPGPVAFLDGDAVNDEPWAIEATYQKSGRPCLVIRTVRSSRDMNPRGLPVEDATIQMVNFLSRVGRPLEQELTAPSRASSRKVFDQVRVAVDGATVHDVEVAIDGERVRGTRTDALDAAVVELAWHGQAVFVTGWPDAMQILALRTATPPDVAHL
;
A
#
# COMPACT_ATOMS: atom_id res chain seq x y z
N MET A 1 12.57 -20.10 -49.29
CA MET A 1 11.46 -20.01 -48.31
C MET A 1 12.12 -20.31 -46.97
N GLU A 2 12.70 -19.27 -46.36
CA GLU A 2 13.43 -19.38 -45.09
C GLU A 2 12.43 -19.26 -43.94
N GLN A 3 12.35 -20.30 -43.10
CA GLN A 3 11.62 -20.26 -41.85
C GLN A 3 12.39 -19.39 -40.86
N GLN A 4 11.77 -18.30 -40.41
CA GLN A 4 12.23 -17.53 -39.27
C GLN A 4 11.90 -18.31 -38.00
N ASP A 5 12.94 -18.77 -37.30
CA ASP A 5 12.88 -19.15 -35.89
C ASP A 5 12.52 -17.90 -35.08
N GLY A 6 11.27 -17.83 -34.64
CA GLY A 6 10.80 -16.85 -33.68
C GLY A 6 11.40 -17.18 -32.32
N ALA A 7 12.43 -16.44 -31.91
CA ALA A 7 12.93 -16.49 -30.54
C ALA A 7 11.82 -16.04 -29.59
N GLU A 8 11.24 -17.00 -28.87
CA GLU A 8 10.38 -16.75 -27.72
C GLU A 8 11.15 -15.87 -26.73
N THR A 9 10.67 -14.65 -26.51
CA THR A 9 11.20 -13.79 -25.45
C THR A 9 10.87 -14.49 -24.13
N PRO A 10 11.85 -14.88 -23.30
CA PRO A 10 11.56 -15.55 -22.04
C PRO A 10 10.71 -14.63 -21.19
N GLY A 11 9.47 -15.08 -20.89
CA GLY A 11 8.53 -14.30 -20.10
C GLY A 11 9.16 -13.91 -18.76
N VAL A 12 9.19 -12.62 -18.46
CA VAL A 12 9.65 -12.10 -17.17
C VAL A 12 8.73 -12.69 -16.11
N ARG A 13 9.20 -13.74 -15.43
CA ARG A 13 8.45 -14.37 -14.35
C ARG A 13 8.45 -13.41 -13.17
N MET A 14 7.29 -12.84 -12.85
CA MET A 14 7.13 -11.97 -11.69
C MET A 14 7.58 -12.72 -10.42
N PRO A 15 8.39 -12.08 -9.54
CA PRO A 15 8.83 -12.71 -8.30
C PRO A 15 7.65 -13.09 -7.40
N ARG A 16 7.73 -14.24 -6.74
CA ARG A 16 6.67 -14.70 -5.83
C ARG A 16 6.51 -13.70 -4.67
N PRO A 17 5.31 -13.56 -4.08
CA PRO A 17 5.07 -12.65 -2.95
C PRO A 17 6.09 -12.79 -1.82
N VAL A 18 6.40 -14.04 -1.43
CA VAL A 18 7.43 -14.38 -0.44
C VAL A 18 8.81 -13.81 -0.79
N ASP A 19 9.23 -13.92 -2.05
CA ASP A 19 10.54 -13.45 -2.50
C ASP A 19 10.58 -11.91 -2.54
N ARG A 20 9.46 -11.24 -2.86
CA ARG A 20 9.33 -9.77 -2.81
C ARG A 20 9.43 -9.26 -1.38
N LEU A 21 8.67 -9.86 -0.46
CA LEU A 21 8.66 -9.45 0.95
C LEU A 21 10.02 -9.65 1.61
N ALA A 22 10.68 -10.78 1.36
CA ALA A 22 12.00 -11.07 1.93
C ALA A 22 13.11 -10.11 1.50
N ARG A 23 12.97 -9.49 0.30
CA ARG A 23 13.95 -8.56 -0.26
C ARG A 23 13.69 -7.10 0.14
N PHE A 24 12.50 -6.79 0.63
CA PHE A 24 12.13 -5.42 0.98
C PHE A 24 12.60 -5.09 2.41
N PRO A 25 13.23 -3.92 2.64
CA PRO A 25 13.67 -3.55 3.98
C PRO A 25 12.48 -3.09 4.84
N GLY A 26 12.31 -3.70 6.01
CA GLY A 26 11.34 -3.28 7.03
C GLY A 26 9.87 -3.20 6.57
N PRO A 27 9.34 -4.13 5.76
CA PRO A 27 7.92 -4.14 5.42
C PRO A 27 7.09 -4.27 6.70
N VAL A 28 5.92 -3.63 6.74
CA VAL A 28 5.06 -3.62 7.94
C VAL A 28 3.77 -4.38 7.66
N ALA A 29 3.34 -5.16 8.65
CA ALA A 29 2.06 -5.88 8.65
C ALA A 29 1.31 -5.66 9.97
N ILE A 30 0.03 -6.04 9.98
CA ILE A 30 -0.72 -6.09 11.23
C ILE A 30 -0.27 -7.26 12.11
N VAL A 31 -0.35 -7.08 13.42
CA VAL A 31 -0.41 -8.20 14.36
C VAL A 31 -1.79 -8.85 14.21
N HIS A 32 -1.87 -10.17 14.05
CA HIS A 32 -3.16 -10.85 13.95
C HIS A 32 -3.82 -10.96 15.33
N GLY A 33 -5.15 -10.82 15.36
CA GLY A 33 -5.95 -10.86 16.58
C GLY A 33 -7.44 -10.86 16.29
N GLU A 34 -8.24 -11.09 17.33
CA GLU A 34 -9.69 -11.06 17.22
C GLU A 34 -10.18 -9.64 16.86
N GLY A 35 -11.14 -9.54 15.93
CA GLY A 35 -11.69 -8.26 15.47
C GLY A 35 -10.85 -7.51 14.43
N LEU A 36 -9.61 -7.95 14.16
CA LEU A 36 -8.74 -7.37 13.14
C LEU A 36 -9.05 -7.93 11.73
N PRO A 37 -8.60 -7.24 10.67
CA PRO A 37 -8.61 -7.83 9.32
C PRO A 37 -7.92 -9.20 9.31
N GLY A 38 -8.35 -10.08 8.41
CA GLY A 38 -7.78 -11.43 8.26
C GLY A 38 -6.31 -11.43 7.82
N PRO A 39 -5.78 -12.55 7.32
CA PRO A 39 -4.43 -12.57 6.74
C PRO A 39 -4.31 -11.57 5.57
N VAL A 40 -3.07 -11.26 5.18
CA VAL A 40 -2.81 -10.44 3.98
C VAL A 40 -3.57 -11.08 2.80
N ALA A 41 -4.45 -10.32 2.17
CA ALA A 41 -5.26 -10.81 1.05
C ALA A 41 -4.53 -10.62 -0.29
N PHE A 42 -3.77 -9.53 -0.41
CA PHE A 42 -2.94 -9.25 -1.58
C PHE A 42 -1.62 -8.61 -1.17
N LEU A 43 -0.55 -8.99 -1.86
CA LEU A 43 0.75 -8.34 -1.75
C LEU A 43 1.16 -7.79 -3.12
N ASP A 44 1.23 -6.47 -3.21
CA ASP A 44 1.72 -5.77 -4.39
C ASP A 44 3.08 -5.13 -4.11
N GLY A 45 3.81 -4.77 -5.17
CA GLY A 45 5.06 -4.08 -5.04
C GLY A 45 5.39 -3.26 -6.28
N ASP A 46 5.90 -2.07 -6.06
CA ASP A 46 6.32 -1.18 -7.12
C ASP A 46 7.84 -1.14 -7.22
N ALA A 47 8.34 -1.03 -8.45
CA ALA A 47 9.76 -1.01 -8.74
C ALA A 47 10.11 0.03 -9.82
N VAL A 48 11.34 0.53 -9.78
CA VAL A 48 11.93 1.38 -10.83
C VAL A 48 13.26 0.73 -11.21
N ASN A 49 13.43 0.40 -12.50
CA ASN A 49 14.62 -0.32 -13.01
C ASN A 49 14.91 -1.63 -12.25
N ASP A 50 13.89 -2.45 -12.04
CA ASP A 50 13.95 -3.72 -11.27
C ASP A 50 14.30 -3.58 -9.78
N GLU A 51 14.47 -2.36 -9.29
CA GLU A 51 14.71 -2.09 -7.88
C GLU A 51 13.39 -1.78 -7.17
N PRO A 52 12.92 -2.63 -6.23
CA PRO A 52 11.67 -2.39 -5.54
C PRO A 52 11.81 -1.13 -4.68
N TRP A 53 10.79 -0.29 -4.71
CA TRP A 53 10.74 0.95 -3.92
C TRP A 53 9.54 1.01 -2.99
N ALA A 54 8.47 0.26 -3.26
CA ALA A 54 7.37 0.08 -2.31
C ALA A 54 6.88 -1.36 -2.28
N ILE A 55 6.32 -1.72 -1.14
CA ILE A 55 5.57 -2.96 -0.96
C ILE A 55 4.26 -2.64 -0.25
N GLU A 56 3.20 -3.31 -0.65
CA GLU A 56 1.86 -3.02 -0.18
C GLU A 56 1.13 -4.30 0.21
N ALA A 57 0.73 -4.39 1.46
CA ALA A 57 -0.12 -5.43 1.99
C ALA A 57 -1.57 -4.92 2.09
N THR A 58 -2.47 -5.54 1.33
CA THR A 58 -3.91 -5.25 1.40
C THR A 58 -4.62 -6.29 2.25
N TYR A 59 -5.49 -5.82 3.14
CA TYR A 59 -6.32 -6.64 4.00
C TYR A 59 -7.79 -6.44 3.68
N GLN A 60 -8.53 -7.55 3.72
CA GLN A 60 -9.95 -7.56 3.40
C GLN A 60 -10.79 -7.99 4.59
N LYS A 61 -12.02 -7.46 4.63
CA LYS A 61 -13.10 -7.90 5.50
C LYS A 61 -14.34 -8.09 4.65
N SER A 62 -14.94 -9.27 4.71
CA SER A 62 -16.11 -9.64 3.88
C SER A 62 -15.87 -9.44 2.36
N GLY A 63 -14.67 -9.79 1.88
CA GLY A 63 -14.30 -9.71 0.46
C GLY A 63 -14.03 -8.29 -0.07
N ARG A 64 -14.01 -7.27 0.80
CA ARG A 64 -13.71 -5.88 0.41
C ARG A 64 -12.43 -5.39 1.10
N PRO A 65 -11.58 -4.58 0.42
CA PRO A 65 -10.47 -3.92 1.09
C PRO A 65 -10.97 -3.07 2.26
N CYS A 66 -10.31 -3.21 3.40
CA CYS A 66 -10.64 -2.46 4.61
C CYS A 66 -9.43 -1.75 5.21
N LEU A 67 -8.23 -2.23 4.89
CA LEU A 67 -6.95 -1.69 5.32
C LEU A 67 -5.89 -2.00 4.26
N VAL A 68 -5.00 -1.06 4.03
CA VAL A 68 -3.81 -1.18 3.18
C VAL A 68 -2.64 -0.66 3.99
N ILE A 69 -1.56 -1.43 4.05
CA ILE A 69 -0.29 -0.99 4.63
C ILE A 69 0.73 -0.95 3.51
N ARG A 70 1.28 0.23 3.25
CA ARG A 70 2.31 0.45 2.26
C ARG A 70 3.60 0.90 2.92
N THR A 71 4.68 0.16 2.70
CA THR A 71 6.02 0.54 3.12
C THR A 71 6.80 1.01 1.90
N VAL A 72 7.37 2.21 1.99
CA VAL A 72 8.06 2.91 0.91
C VAL A 72 9.52 3.09 1.30
N ARG A 73 10.43 2.72 0.40
CA ARG A 73 11.86 2.77 0.67
C ARG A 73 12.34 4.18 0.92
N SER A 74 13.37 4.32 1.74
CA SER A 74 14.12 5.56 1.86
C SER A 74 14.66 5.98 0.49
N SER A 75 14.50 7.26 0.16
CA SER A 75 15.10 7.84 -1.05
C SER A 75 16.64 7.92 -0.99
N ARG A 76 17.24 7.72 0.18
CA ARG A 76 18.70 7.83 0.40
C ARG A 76 19.52 6.82 -0.42
N ASP A 77 18.99 5.62 -0.61
CA ASP A 77 19.69 4.52 -1.28
C ASP A 77 19.17 4.27 -2.70
N MET A 78 18.24 5.09 -3.19
CA MET A 78 17.62 4.96 -4.50
C MET A 78 18.23 5.91 -5.52
N ASN A 79 18.22 5.50 -6.79
CA ASN A 79 18.56 6.40 -7.89
C ASN A 79 17.60 7.62 -7.89
N PRO A 80 18.10 8.87 -7.86
CA PRO A 80 17.27 10.06 -7.79
C PRO A 80 16.36 10.26 -9.01
N ARG A 81 16.69 9.62 -10.15
CA ARG A 81 15.83 9.64 -11.33
C ARG A 81 14.72 8.61 -11.17
N GLY A 82 13.56 9.08 -10.73
CA GLY A 82 12.37 8.25 -10.55
C GLY A 82 12.04 7.96 -9.09
N LEU A 83 12.48 8.81 -8.15
CA LEU A 83 12.01 8.71 -6.78
C LEU A 83 10.49 8.92 -6.76
N PRO A 84 9.75 7.96 -6.22
CA PRO A 84 8.32 8.07 -6.07
C PRO A 84 8.01 9.11 -5.00
N VAL A 85 7.02 9.95 -5.28
CA VAL A 85 6.43 10.84 -4.28
C VAL A 85 5.24 10.09 -3.71
N GLU A 86 5.24 9.90 -2.41
CA GLU A 86 4.15 9.27 -1.67
C GLU A 86 3.73 10.21 -0.55
N ASP A 87 2.42 10.36 -0.38
CA ASP A 87 1.83 11.19 0.66
C ASP A 87 0.42 10.70 1.01
N ALA A 88 -0.15 11.27 2.06
CA ALA A 88 -1.51 11.01 2.51
C ALA A 88 -2.57 11.09 1.39
N THR A 89 -2.44 12.04 0.45
CA THR A 89 -3.38 12.22 -0.65
C THR A 89 -3.32 11.05 -1.63
N ILE A 90 -2.12 10.67 -2.07
CA ILE A 90 -1.91 9.54 -2.99
C ILE A 90 -2.46 8.25 -2.39
N GLN A 91 -2.15 8.00 -1.12
CA GLN A 91 -2.61 6.82 -0.39
C GLN A 91 -4.13 6.77 -0.27
N MET A 92 -4.76 7.90 0.06
CA MET A 92 -6.21 8.02 0.17
C MET A 92 -6.90 7.83 -1.20
N VAL A 93 -6.37 8.42 -2.28
CA VAL A 93 -6.87 8.23 -3.65
C VAL A 93 -6.82 6.75 -4.04
N ASN A 94 -5.69 6.09 -3.78
CA ASN A 94 -5.49 4.68 -4.11
C ASN A 94 -6.48 3.79 -3.35
N PHE A 95 -6.64 4.02 -2.04
CA PHE A 95 -7.57 3.25 -1.22
C PHE A 95 -9.02 3.46 -1.65
N LEU A 96 -9.47 4.72 -1.76
CA LEU A 96 -10.85 5.06 -2.12
C LEU A 96 -11.23 4.56 -3.53
N SER A 97 -10.27 4.57 -4.46
CA SER A 97 -10.47 4.04 -5.82
C SER A 97 -10.70 2.53 -5.87
N ARG A 98 -10.23 1.79 -4.85
CA ARG A 98 -10.38 0.33 -4.73
C ARG A 98 -11.65 -0.06 -3.98
N VAL A 99 -12.02 0.68 -2.93
CA VAL A 99 -13.21 0.36 -2.11
C VAL A 99 -14.52 0.87 -2.70
N GLY A 100 -14.48 1.93 -3.52
CA GLY A 100 -15.66 2.57 -4.10
C GLY A 100 -16.20 1.93 -5.38
N ARG A 101 -15.54 0.89 -5.93
CA ARG A 101 -15.98 0.24 -7.17
C ARG A 101 -16.82 -1.00 -6.88
N PRO A 102 -18.06 -1.09 -7.39
CA PRO A 102 -18.74 -2.38 -7.57
C PRO A 102 -17.86 -3.29 -8.43
N LEU A 103 -17.78 -4.59 -8.12
CA LEU A 103 -17.02 -5.58 -8.92
C LEU A 103 -17.37 -5.53 -10.42
N GLU A 104 -18.60 -5.15 -10.77
CA GLU A 104 -19.06 -5.03 -12.16
C GLU A 104 -18.49 -3.81 -12.91
N GLN A 105 -18.03 -2.76 -12.19
CA GLN A 105 -17.41 -1.56 -12.78
C GLN A 105 -15.89 -1.69 -13.01
N GLU A 106 -15.26 -2.81 -12.63
CA GLU A 106 -13.84 -3.06 -12.92
C GLU A 106 -13.56 -3.22 -14.43
N LEU A 107 -14.59 -3.51 -15.23
CA LEU A 107 -14.45 -3.77 -16.67
C LEU A 107 -14.28 -2.51 -17.53
N THR A 108 -14.48 -1.31 -16.98
CA THR A 108 -14.28 -0.05 -17.72
C THR A 108 -13.20 0.78 -17.04
N ALA A 109 -12.09 0.99 -17.75
CA ALA A 109 -11.03 1.88 -17.29
C ALA A 109 -11.60 3.30 -17.07
N PRO A 110 -11.30 3.95 -15.93
CA PRO A 110 -11.75 5.31 -15.70
C PRO A 110 -11.16 6.27 -16.74
N SER A 111 -11.95 7.24 -17.18
CA SER A 111 -11.44 8.33 -18.02
C SER A 111 -10.41 9.18 -17.26
N ARG A 112 -9.50 9.84 -17.98
CA ARG A 112 -8.57 10.82 -17.38
C ARG A 112 -9.29 11.93 -16.61
N ALA A 113 -10.41 12.41 -17.15
CA ALA A 113 -11.20 13.47 -16.51
C ALA A 113 -11.82 13.00 -15.18
N SER A 114 -12.37 11.78 -15.14
CA SER A 114 -12.91 11.21 -13.90
C SER A 114 -11.81 10.96 -12.87
N SER A 115 -10.64 10.43 -13.26
CA SER A 115 -9.53 10.22 -12.33
C SER A 115 -9.02 11.55 -11.76
N ARG A 116 -8.91 12.58 -12.58
CA ARG A 116 -8.51 13.93 -12.13
C ARG A 116 -9.53 14.51 -11.14
N LYS A 117 -10.82 14.38 -11.42
CA LYS A 117 -11.88 14.87 -10.52
C LYS A 117 -11.82 14.18 -9.15
N VAL A 118 -11.62 12.85 -9.13
CA VAL A 118 -11.47 12.09 -7.88
C VAL A 118 -10.22 12.56 -7.13
N PHE A 119 -9.08 12.67 -7.82
CA PHE A 119 -7.85 13.17 -7.22
C PHE A 119 -8.02 14.57 -6.61
N ASP A 120 -8.60 15.52 -7.34
CA ASP A 120 -8.83 16.89 -6.87
C ASP A 120 -9.77 16.92 -5.66
N GLN A 121 -10.81 16.08 -5.64
CA GLN A 121 -11.73 15.97 -4.49
C GLN A 121 -11.02 15.45 -3.24
N VAL A 122 -10.23 14.38 -3.37
CA VAL A 122 -9.47 13.80 -2.25
C VAL A 122 -8.43 14.79 -1.75
N ARG A 123 -7.69 15.42 -2.66
CA ARG A 123 -6.70 16.44 -2.32
C ARG A 123 -7.31 17.58 -1.52
N VAL A 124 -8.44 18.16 -1.97
CA VAL A 124 -9.12 19.24 -1.23
C VAL A 124 -9.58 18.77 0.16
N ALA A 125 -10.06 17.53 0.28
CA ALA A 125 -10.48 16.99 1.57
C ALA A 125 -9.29 16.77 2.52
N VAL A 126 -8.16 16.26 2.02
CA VAL A 126 -6.93 16.06 2.80
C VAL A 126 -6.28 17.40 3.18
N ASP A 127 -6.18 18.35 2.25
CA ASP A 127 -5.64 19.70 2.49
C ASP A 127 -6.45 20.46 3.56
N GLY A 128 -7.76 20.20 3.65
CA GLY A 128 -8.66 20.79 4.64
C GLY A 128 -8.79 20.00 5.94
N ALA A 129 -8.22 18.79 6.02
CA ALA A 129 -8.34 17.93 7.20
C ALA A 129 -7.39 18.39 8.32
N THR A 130 -7.79 18.12 9.57
CA THR A 130 -6.89 18.30 10.70
C THR A 130 -5.93 17.11 10.77
N VAL A 131 -4.65 17.41 10.92
CA VAL A 131 -3.61 16.40 11.15
C VAL A 131 -3.46 16.20 12.66
N HIS A 132 -3.53 14.95 13.11
CA HIS A 132 -3.40 14.56 14.51
C HIS A 132 -2.10 13.80 14.74
N ASP A 133 -1.36 14.14 15.79
CA ASP A 133 -0.24 13.31 16.23
C ASP A 133 -0.78 12.00 16.82
N VAL A 134 -0.15 10.89 16.44
CA VAL A 134 -0.49 9.55 16.93
C VAL A 134 0.76 8.76 17.31
N GLU A 135 0.59 7.79 18.21
CA GLU A 135 1.60 6.78 18.51
C GLU A 135 1.05 5.39 18.15
N VAL A 136 1.81 4.66 17.33
CA VAL A 136 1.46 3.30 16.89
C VAL A 136 2.54 2.34 17.37
N ALA A 137 2.13 1.20 17.91
CA ALA A 137 3.08 0.16 18.30
C ALA A 137 3.52 -0.66 17.08
N ILE A 138 4.83 -0.71 16.79
CA ILE A 138 5.44 -1.60 15.79
C ILE A 138 6.47 -2.47 16.50
N ASP A 139 6.32 -3.81 16.46
CA ASP A 139 7.18 -4.75 17.18
C ASP A 139 7.30 -4.46 18.69
N GLY A 140 6.26 -3.85 19.27
CA GLY A 140 6.23 -3.41 20.67
C GLY A 140 6.87 -2.05 20.95
N GLU A 141 7.53 -1.42 19.97
CA GLU A 141 8.07 -0.06 20.06
C GLU A 141 7.00 0.98 19.73
N ARG A 142 6.94 2.09 20.48
CA ARG A 142 6.03 3.21 20.17
C ARG A 142 6.64 4.11 19.11
N VAL A 143 6.03 4.13 17.95
CA VAL A 143 6.43 4.93 16.80
C VAL A 143 5.48 6.12 16.67
N ARG A 144 6.04 7.33 16.66
CA ARG A 144 5.27 8.55 16.42
C ARG A 144 4.97 8.71 14.93
N GLY A 145 3.79 9.23 14.65
CA GLY A 145 3.36 9.56 13.30
C GLY A 145 2.25 10.59 13.29
N THR A 146 1.66 10.75 12.11
CA THR A 146 0.53 11.64 11.90
C THR A 146 -0.65 10.86 11.37
N ARG A 147 -1.86 11.27 11.74
CA ARG A 147 -3.12 10.75 11.23
C ARG A 147 -3.90 11.87 10.57
N THR A 148 -4.41 11.57 9.38
CA THR A 148 -5.31 12.46 8.63
C THR A 148 -6.57 11.70 8.28
N ASP A 149 -7.72 12.22 8.71
CA ASP A 149 -9.04 11.67 8.42
C ASP A 149 -9.72 12.51 7.32
N ALA A 150 -10.14 11.87 6.24
CA ALA A 150 -10.83 12.52 5.12
C ALA A 150 -11.73 11.52 4.36
N LEU A 151 -12.92 11.98 3.94
CA LEU A 151 -13.87 11.20 3.13
C LEU A 151 -14.19 9.81 3.72
N ASP A 152 -14.47 9.80 5.03
CA ASP A 152 -14.75 8.61 5.85
C ASP A 152 -13.62 7.58 5.93
N ALA A 153 -12.44 7.90 5.40
CA ALA A 153 -11.22 7.08 5.50
C ALA A 153 -10.15 7.82 6.30
N ALA A 154 -9.14 7.07 6.74
CA ALA A 154 -8.00 7.61 7.47
C ALA A 154 -6.71 7.13 6.82
N VAL A 155 -5.66 7.95 6.94
CA VAL A 155 -4.28 7.57 6.65
C VAL A 155 -3.41 7.93 7.84
N VAL A 156 -2.56 6.99 8.24
CA VAL A 156 -1.53 7.16 9.26
C VAL A 156 -0.17 7.05 8.58
N GLU A 157 0.66 8.08 8.75
CA GLU A 157 2.03 8.14 8.23
C GLU A 157 3.03 7.99 9.38
N LEU A 158 3.96 7.04 9.23
CA LEU A 158 4.96 6.66 10.23
C LEU A 158 6.33 6.51 9.57
N ALA A 159 7.40 6.61 10.37
CA ALA A 159 8.75 6.24 9.95
C ALA A 159 9.19 4.95 10.66
N TRP A 160 9.60 3.93 9.90
CA TRP A 160 10.06 2.64 10.45
C TRP A 160 11.34 2.19 9.77
N HIS A 161 12.41 1.97 10.54
CA HIS A 161 13.74 1.59 10.02
C HIS A 161 14.21 2.44 8.81
N GLY A 162 13.94 3.76 8.83
CA GLY A 162 14.30 4.69 7.75
C GLY A 162 13.38 4.67 6.53
N GLN A 163 12.33 3.85 6.55
CA GLN A 163 11.29 3.74 5.52
C GLN A 163 10.07 4.56 5.93
N ALA A 164 9.29 5.04 4.96
CA ALA A 164 7.98 5.61 5.22
C ALA A 164 6.93 4.50 5.21
N VAL A 165 6.01 4.52 6.18
CA VAL A 165 4.93 3.55 6.31
C VAL A 165 3.62 4.32 6.29
N PHE A 166 2.75 3.96 5.35
CA PHE A 166 1.41 4.49 5.24
C PHE A 166 0.42 3.39 5.56
N VAL A 167 -0.43 3.62 6.54
CA VAL A 167 -1.54 2.74 6.87
C VAL A 167 -2.81 3.48 6.47
N THR A 168 -3.57 2.94 5.51
CA THR A 168 -4.75 3.59 4.94
C THR A 168 -5.96 2.65 5.02
N GLY A 169 -7.11 3.15 5.43
CA GLY A 169 -8.24 2.28 5.74
C GLY A 169 -9.42 3.03 6.34
N TRP A 170 -10.46 2.26 6.68
CA TRP A 170 -11.60 2.80 7.40
C TRP A 170 -11.21 3.12 8.87
N PRO A 171 -11.72 4.22 9.47
CA PRO A 171 -11.38 4.62 10.83
C PRO A 171 -11.53 3.52 11.88
N ASP A 172 -12.57 2.68 11.76
CA ASP A 172 -12.79 1.55 12.69
C ASP A 172 -11.69 0.49 12.60
N ALA A 173 -11.17 0.24 11.39
CA ALA A 173 -10.05 -0.67 11.20
C ALA A 173 -8.74 -0.11 11.78
N MET A 174 -8.65 1.21 11.95
CA MET A 174 -7.45 1.91 12.42
C MET A 174 -7.30 1.97 13.94
N GLN A 175 -8.40 1.92 14.69
CA GLN A 175 -8.39 2.11 16.14
C GLN A 175 -7.72 0.96 16.92
N ILE A 176 -7.58 -0.22 16.32
CA ILE A 176 -7.15 -1.46 16.99
C ILE A 176 -5.77 -1.91 16.46
N LEU A 177 -5.09 -1.07 15.69
CA LEU A 177 -3.88 -1.48 14.97
C LEU A 177 -2.66 -1.59 15.88
N ALA A 178 -2.28 -2.82 16.17
CA ALA A 178 -0.91 -3.17 16.49
C ALA A 178 -0.21 -3.64 15.21
N LEU A 179 0.98 -3.12 14.96
CA LEU A 179 1.78 -3.44 13.79
C LEU A 179 3.03 -4.22 14.20
N ARG A 180 3.64 -4.86 13.21
CA ARG A 180 4.90 -5.56 13.34
C ARG A 180 5.65 -5.55 12.02
N THR A 181 6.94 -5.82 12.08
CA THR A 181 7.69 -6.10 10.85
C THR A 181 7.16 -7.38 10.21
N ALA A 182 6.81 -7.27 8.93
CA ALA A 182 6.30 -8.37 8.13
C ALA A 182 7.43 -9.35 7.78
N THR A 183 7.05 -10.61 7.64
CA THR A 183 7.94 -11.74 7.42
C THR A 183 7.39 -12.64 6.31
N PRO A 184 8.21 -13.44 5.62
CA PRO A 184 7.77 -14.35 4.57
C PRO A 184 6.55 -15.23 4.92
N PRO A 185 6.39 -15.76 6.14
CA PRO A 185 5.17 -16.45 6.57
C PRO A 185 3.86 -15.68 6.37
N ASP A 186 3.87 -14.35 6.40
CA ASP A 186 2.67 -13.51 6.31
C ASP A 186 1.99 -13.55 4.95
N VAL A 187 2.71 -14.03 3.94
CA VAL A 187 2.27 -14.09 2.55
C VAL A 187 2.49 -15.47 1.94
N ALA A 188 2.82 -16.47 2.76
CA ALA A 188 3.10 -17.83 2.30
C ALA A 188 1.86 -18.55 1.76
N HIS A 189 0.65 -18.09 2.12
CA HIS A 189 -0.63 -18.60 1.65
C HIS A 189 -1.13 -17.94 0.35
N LEU A 190 -0.43 -16.92 -0.16
CA LEU A 190 -0.78 -16.19 -1.39
C LEU A 190 -0.30 -16.90 -2.67
#